data_AF-A0A345XZ04-F1
#
_entry.id   AF-A0A345XZ04-F1
#
_cell.length_a   1.000
_cell.length_b   1.000
_cell.length_c   1.000
_cell.angle_alpha   90.00
_cell.angle_beta   90.00
_cell.angle_gamma   90.00
#
_symmetry.space_group_name_H-M   'P 1'
#
loop_
_entity.id
_entity.type
_entity.pdbx_description
1 polymer ?
#
loop_
_entity_poly.entity_id
_entity_poly.type
_entity_poly.pdbx_seq_one_letter_code
_entity_poly.pdbx_strand_id
1 'polypeptide(L)'
;MYAVAHTALARLLRVYEAATETQPIGTCDGGLANGAPDGELAPLPDHSLVNDAEWQAHWKRFTHLTTPLRARGLMCDVDFGLHSHTVYAFLSDGTYLTISHDLHAEGPETANGWLVTREREDPNHVEVLYDSIPEQNGIQSGRDARHGSDLTALFSALDAYLDGTNRG
;
A
#
# COMPACT_ATOMS: atom_id res chain seq x y z
N MET A 1 -2.85 9.12 -21.36
CA MET A 1 -4.24 9.18 -20.89
C MET A 1 -4.21 9.00 -19.37
N TYR A 2 -3.90 10.09 -18.64
CA TYR A 2 -3.55 10.11 -17.20
C TYR A 2 -4.72 10.56 -16.30
N ALA A 3 -5.96 10.50 -16.79
CA ALA A 3 -7.10 11.19 -16.16
C ALA A 3 -7.86 10.36 -15.10
N VAL A 4 -7.70 9.03 -15.07
CA VAL A 4 -8.50 8.15 -14.18
C VAL A 4 -7.81 7.97 -12.82
N ALA A 5 -6.48 7.77 -12.79
CA ALA A 5 -5.70 7.63 -11.56
C ALA A 5 -5.78 8.86 -10.64
N HIS A 6 -5.84 10.07 -11.22
CA HIS A 6 -6.00 11.31 -10.46
C HIS A 6 -7.37 11.42 -9.75
N THR A 7 -8.41 10.77 -10.27
CA THR A 7 -9.78 10.90 -9.72
C THR A 7 -10.02 9.91 -8.59
N ALA A 8 -9.42 8.72 -8.62
CA ALA A 8 -9.48 7.75 -7.54
C ALA A 8 -8.69 8.25 -6.32
N LEU A 9 -7.45 8.71 -6.52
CA LEU A 9 -6.60 9.25 -5.45
C LEU A 9 -7.24 10.47 -4.76
N ALA A 10 -7.75 11.44 -5.52
CA ALA A 10 -8.41 12.63 -4.98
C ALA A 10 -9.74 12.31 -4.23
N ARG A 11 -10.38 11.19 -4.55
CA ARG A 11 -11.59 10.72 -3.85
C ARG A 11 -11.23 10.00 -2.55
N LEU A 12 -10.14 9.22 -2.55
CA LEU A 12 -9.65 8.51 -1.38
C LEU A 12 -9.02 9.44 -0.35
N LEU A 13 -8.29 10.46 -0.80
CA LEU A 13 -7.73 11.50 0.06
C LEU A 13 -8.85 12.29 0.77
N ARG A 14 -9.96 12.62 0.10
CA ARG A 14 -11.12 13.24 0.78
C ARG A 14 -11.78 12.35 1.83
N VAL A 15 -11.84 11.05 1.60
CA VAL A 15 -12.36 10.10 2.60
C VAL A 15 -11.40 10.00 3.79
N TYR A 16 -10.10 10.01 3.53
CA TYR A 16 -9.06 10.04 4.57
C TYR A 16 -9.09 11.34 5.39
N GLU A 17 -9.14 12.52 4.76
CA GLU A 17 -9.27 13.81 5.43
C GLU A 17 -10.56 13.90 6.27
N ALA A 18 -11.68 13.37 5.77
CA ALA A 18 -12.92 13.32 6.54
C ALA A 18 -12.85 12.37 7.75
N ALA A 19 -12.10 11.28 7.63
CA ALA A 19 -11.90 10.30 8.70
C ALA A 19 -10.96 10.82 9.80
N THR A 20 -9.98 11.67 9.46
CA THR A 20 -9.09 12.30 10.46
C THR A 20 -9.75 13.48 11.18
N GLU A 21 -10.80 14.09 10.61
CA GLU A 21 -11.50 15.24 11.19
C GLU A 21 -12.59 14.86 12.23
N THR A 22 -12.91 13.57 12.41
CA THR A 22 -13.97 13.15 13.36
C THR A 22 -13.55 11.97 14.23
N GLN A 23 -12.81 12.20 15.32
CA GLN A 23 -12.97 11.47 16.59
C GLN A 23 -12.41 12.32 17.76
N PRO A 24 -13.22 12.77 18.75
CA PRO A 24 -12.68 13.13 20.05
C PRO A 24 -12.13 11.86 20.73
N ILE A 25 -10.95 11.99 21.34
CA ILE A 25 -10.26 10.97 22.14
C ILE A 25 -11.23 10.44 23.21
N GLY A 26 -11.88 9.32 22.92
CA GLY A 26 -12.69 8.54 23.85
C GLY A 26 -11.86 7.39 24.39
N THR A 27 -11.60 7.43 25.70
CA THR A 27 -10.97 6.38 26.50
C THR A 27 -11.56 4.99 26.22
N CYS A 28 -10.71 4.03 25.82
CA CYS A 28 -11.03 2.60 25.84
C CYS A 28 -10.16 1.90 26.91
N ASP A 29 -10.84 1.47 27.96
CA ASP A 29 -10.36 0.70 29.10
C ASP A 29 -9.76 -0.66 28.67
N GLY A 30 -8.79 -1.14 29.45
CA GLY A 30 -7.98 -2.32 29.15
C GLY A 30 -8.73 -3.65 29.13
N GLY A 31 -8.30 -4.55 28.24
CA GLY A 31 -8.73 -5.95 28.22
C GLY A 31 -7.81 -6.80 27.35
N LEU A 32 -6.74 -7.35 27.95
CA LEU A 32 -5.88 -8.36 27.33
C LEU A 32 -6.65 -9.69 27.20
N ALA A 33 -6.84 -10.19 25.98
CA ALA A 33 -7.05 -11.62 25.73
C ALA A 33 -6.63 -12.05 24.32
N ASN A 34 -5.45 -12.67 24.28
CA ASN A 34 -5.01 -13.79 23.44
C ASN A 34 -5.86 -14.26 22.25
N GLY A 35 -5.18 -14.37 21.10
CA GLY A 35 -5.56 -15.26 19.99
C GLY A 35 -5.32 -14.59 18.64
N ALA A 36 -4.17 -14.85 18.01
CA ALA A 36 -4.06 -14.62 16.57
C ALA A 36 -4.95 -15.66 15.86
N PRO A 37 -5.92 -15.28 15.01
CA PRO A 37 -6.60 -16.23 14.15
C PRO A 37 -6.02 -16.16 12.73
N ASP A 38 -5.81 -17.34 12.16
CA ASP A 38 -5.64 -17.59 10.75
C ASP A 38 -6.56 -16.73 9.87
N GLY A 39 -5.97 -16.02 8.90
CA GLY A 39 -6.68 -15.61 7.68
C GLY A 39 -7.83 -14.63 7.83
N GLU A 40 -7.85 -13.81 8.89
CA GLU A 40 -8.79 -12.68 8.96
C GLU A 40 -8.43 -11.70 7.83
N LEU A 41 -9.22 -11.75 6.77
CA LEU A 41 -9.15 -10.83 5.65
C LEU A 41 -9.13 -9.40 6.20
N ALA A 42 -8.14 -8.62 5.79
CA ALA A 42 -8.13 -7.18 6.03
C ALA A 42 -9.52 -6.59 5.77
N PRO A 43 -10.05 -5.72 6.66
CA PRO A 43 -11.36 -5.11 6.47
C PRO A 43 -11.42 -4.48 5.08
N LEU A 44 -12.55 -4.49 4.38
CA LEU A 44 -12.56 -3.89 3.06
C LEU A 44 -12.37 -2.35 3.17
N PRO A 45 -11.70 -1.70 2.21
CA PRO A 45 -11.62 -0.25 2.15
C PRO A 45 -13.02 0.36 1.97
N ASP A 46 -13.21 1.57 2.46
CA ASP A 46 -14.48 2.28 2.36
C ASP A 46 -14.59 3.00 0.99
N HIS A 47 -15.17 2.31 0.00
CA HIS A 47 -15.45 2.90 -1.31
C HIS A 47 -16.68 2.26 -1.99
N SER A 48 -17.26 2.96 -2.97
CA SER A 48 -18.54 2.57 -3.60
C SER A 48 -18.51 1.25 -4.39
N LEU A 49 -17.32 0.72 -4.70
CA LEU A 49 -17.16 -0.55 -5.43
C LEU A 49 -16.91 -1.73 -4.48
N VAL A 50 -16.93 -1.52 -3.16
CA VAL A 50 -16.57 -2.56 -2.17
C VAL A 50 -17.49 -3.79 -2.23
N ASN A 51 -18.72 -3.62 -2.73
CA ASN A 51 -19.70 -4.68 -2.91
C ASN A 51 -19.67 -5.33 -4.30
N ASP A 52 -18.81 -4.85 -5.19
CA ASP A 52 -18.63 -5.43 -6.52
C ASP A 52 -17.81 -6.73 -6.44
N ALA A 53 -18.33 -7.80 -7.04
CA ALA A 53 -17.72 -9.13 -6.94
C ALA A 53 -16.37 -9.23 -7.67
N GLU A 54 -16.23 -8.53 -8.80
CA GLU A 54 -14.97 -8.49 -9.54
C GLU A 54 -13.94 -7.68 -8.74
N TRP A 55 -14.35 -6.54 -8.20
CA TRP A 55 -13.49 -5.74 -7.31
C TRP A 55 -12.99 -6.56 -6.11
N GLN A 56 -13.86 -7.30 -5.42
CA GLN A 56 -13.45 -8.16 -4.31
C GLN A 56 -12.53 -9.29 -4.74
N ALA A 57 -12.73 -9.88 -5.91
CA ALA A 57 -11.86 -10.91 -6.45
C ALA A 57 -10.46 -10.36 -6.73
N HIS A 58 -10.38 -9.16 -7.30
CA HIS A 58 -9.11 -8.47 -7.52
C HIS A 58 -8.44 -8.07 -6.20
N TRP A 59 -9.18 -7.48 -5.24
CA TRP A 59 -8.68 -7.14 -3.90
C TRP A 59 -8.05 -8.34 -3.19
N LYS A 60 -8.69 -9.52 -3.27
CA LYS A 60 -8.17 -10.75 -2.66
C LYS A 60 -6.77 -11.11 -3.17
N ARG A 61 -6.41 -10.80 -4.42
CA ARG A 61 -5.06 -11.03 -4.95
C ARG A 61 -3.99 -10.18 -4.25
N PHE A 62 -4.35 -9.04 -3.67
CA PHE A 62 -3.43 -8.13 -2.96
C PHE A 62 -3.44 -8.32 -1.44
N THR A 63 -4.11 -9.35 -0.92
CA THR A 63 -4.21 -9.61 0.53
C THR A 63 -2.87 -9.83 1.21
N HIS A 64 -1.92 -10.46 0.53
CA HIS A 64 -0.56 -10.65 1.03
C HIS A 64 0.23 -9.35 1.15
N LEU A 65 -0.20 -8.28 0.46
CA LEU A 65 0.33 -6.93 0.62
C LEU A 65 -0.45 -6.10 1.64
N THR A 66 -1.77 -6.07 1.50
CA THR A 66 -2.65 -5.19 2.27
C THR A 66 -2.82 -5.63 3.73
N THR A 67 -2.86 -6.92 4.02
CA THR A 67 -3.01 -7.44 5.39
C THR A 67 -1.87 -6.99 6.32
N PRO A 68 -0.58 -7.23 5.99
CA PRO A 68 0.51 -6.79 6.86
C PRO A 68 0.64 -5.26 6.96
N LEU A 69 0.25 -4.48 5.95
CA LEU A 69 0.22 -3.01 6.05
C LEU A 69 -0.86 -2.54 7.03
N ARG A 70 -2.05 -3.13 6.95
CA ARG A 70 -3.17 -2.78 7.84
C ARG A 70 -2.99 -3.26 9.26
N ALA A 71 -2.26 -4.36 9.47
CA ALA A 71 -1.83 -4.79 10.80
C ALA A 71 -0.96 -3.73 11.49
N ARG A 72 -0.33 -2.82 10.73
CA ARG A 72 0.42 -1.67 11.25
C ARG A 72 -0.42 -0.41 11.44
N GLY A 73 -1.74 -0.51 11.29
CA GLY A 73 -2.67 0.62 11.40
C GLY A 73 -2.72 1.52 10.17
N LEU A 74 -2.09 1.14 9.05
CA LEU A 74 -2.16 1.90 7.82
C LEU A 74 -3.49 1.67 7.12
N MET A 75 -4.12 2.76 6.65
CA MET A 75 -5.23 2.66 5.71
C MET A 75 -4.67 2.29 4.34
N CYS A 76 -5.22 1.26 3.70
CA CYS A 76 -4.77 0.81 2.39
C CYS A 76 -5.90 0.80 1.36
N ASP A 77 -5.54 1.09 0.12
CA ASP A 77 -6.39 0.86 -1.05
C ASP A 77 -5.59 0.26 -2.21
N VAL A 78 -6.27 -0.22 -3.25
CA VAL A 78 -5.65 -0.77 -4.46
C VAL A 78 -6.29 -0.10 -5.68
N ASP A 79 -5.47 0.56 -6.49
CA ASP A 79 -5.88 1.01 -7.81
C ASP A 79 -5.68 -0.13 -8.81
N PHE A 80 -6.78 -0.50 -9.47
CA PHE A 80 -6.81 -1.50 -10.53
C PHE A 80 -6.74 -0.79 -11.89
N GLY A 81 -5.55 -0.29 -12.21
CA GLY A 81 -5.27 0.28 -13.52
C GLY A 81 -5.28 -0.78 -14.62
N LEU A 82 -5.40 -0.36 -15.89
CA LEU A 82 -5.46 -1.26 -17.05
C LEU A 82 -4.21 -2.14 -17.22
N HIS A 83 -3.06 -1.71 -16.70
CA HIS A 83 -1.76 -2.38 -16.91
C HIS A 83 -0.85 -2.37 -15.66
N SER A 84 -1.29 -1.73 -14.58
CA SER A 84 -0.49 -1.59 -13.37
C SER A 84 -1.43 -1.57 -12.18
N HIS A 85 -1.19 -2.47 -11.24
CA HIS A 85 -1.89 -2.47 -9.98
C HIS A 85 -0.99 -1.83 -8.93
N THR A 86 -1.54 -0.86 -8.20
CA THR A 86 -0.78 -0.12 -7.20
C THR A 86 -1.51 -0.19 -5.88
N VAL A 87 -0.81 -0.67 -4.84
CA VAL A 87 -1.29 -0.59 -3.47
C VAL A 87 -0.91 0.78 -2.92
N TYR A 88 -1.88 1.49 -2.37
CA TYR A 88 -1.67 2.73 -1.64
C TYR A 88 -1.74 2.45 -0.15
N ALA A 89 -0.84 3.03 0.64
CA ALA A 89 -0.93 3.06 2.09
C ALA A 89 -0.76 4.49 2.61
N PHE A 90 -1.79 5.01 3.28
CA PHE A 90 -1.81 6.40 3.73
C PHE A 90 -1.08 6.56 5.07
N LEU A 91 -0.23 7.59 5.16
CA LEU A 91 0.53 7.95 6.35
C LEU A 91 -0.14 9.11 7.10
N SER A 92 0.11 9.19 8.41
CA SER A 92 -0.50 10.19 9.29
C SER A 92 -0.09 11.64 8.99
N ASP A 93 1.02 11.84 8.29
CA ASP A 93 1.55 13.15 7.91
C ASP A 93 1.00 13.68 6.57
N GLY A 94 -0.02 13.01 6.02
CA GLY A 94 -0.69 13.40 4.77
C GLY A 94 0.05 12.97 3.50
N THR A 95 1.16 12.24 3.63
CA THR A 95 1.79 11.54 2.50
C THR A 95 1.25 10.12 2.37
N TYR A 96 1.56 9.44 1.27
CA TYR A 96 1.18 8.05 1.05
C TYR A 96 2.34 7.26 0.46
N LEU A 97 2.34 5.96 0.75
CA LEU A 97 3.20 4.99 0.11
C LEU A 97 2.49 4.43 -1.11
N THR A 98 3.22 4.25 -2.20
CA THR A 98 2.79 3.40 -3.31
C THR A 98 3.64 2.14 -3.33
N ILE A 99 3.02 0.99 -3.57
CA ILE A 99 3.70 -0.29 -3.75
C ILE A 99 3.22 -0.84 -5.09
N SER A 100 4.14 -0.94 -6.04
CA SER A 100 3.89 -1.43 -7.38
C SER A 100 4.84 -2.57 -7.74
N HIS A 101 4.38 -3.52 -8.54
CA HIS A 101 5.22 -4.57 -9.12
C HIS A 101 5.89 -4.11 -10.43
N ASP A 102 6.85 -4.88 -10.94
CA ASP A 102 7.44 -4.64 -12.26
C ASP A 102 6.40 -4.69 -13.39
N LEU A 103 6.59 -3.87 -14.42
CA LEU A 103 5.61 -3.62 -15.49
C LEU A 103 5.24 -4.87 -16.32
N HIS A 104 6.11 -5.88 -16.32
CA HIS A 104 5.92 -7.10 -17.11
C HIS A 104 5.12 -8.18 -16.37
N ALA A 105 4.86 -8.01 -15.08
CA ALA A 105 4.05 -8.94 -14.32
C ALA A 105 2.56 -8.72 -14.58
N GLU A 106 1.81 -9.82 -14.73
CA GLU A 106 0.34 -9.80 -14.92
C GLU A 106 -0.41 -9.47 -13.61
N GLY A 107 0.29 -9.63 -12.49
CA GLY A 107 -0.23 -9.38 -11.15
C GLY A 107 0.85 -9.61 -10.09
N PRO A 108 0.50 -9.32 -8.81
CA PRO A 108 1.44 -9.38 -7.70
C PRO A 108 2.06 -10.77 -7.49
N GLU A 109 1.35 -11.84 -7.86
CA GLU A 109 1.83 -13.22 -7.76
C GLU A 109 2.91 -13.59 -8.78
N THR A 110 3.02 -12.82 -9.87
CA THR A 110 4.01 -13.01 -10.95
C THR A 110 5.11 -11.94 -10.92
N ALA A 111 5.10 -11.08 -9.91
CA ALA A 111 6.09 -10.02 -9.75
C ALA A 111 7.50 -10.62 -9.62
N ASN A 112 8.46 -9.99 -10.30
CA ASN A 112 9.89 -10.29 -10.18
C ASN A 112 10.59 -9.29 -9.25
N GLY A 113 9.94 -8.16 -8.96
CA GLY A 113 10.42 -7.15 -8.04
C GLY A 113 9.33 -6.15 -7.69
N TRP A 114 9.65 -5.31 -6.71
CA TRP A 114 8.74 -4.35 -6.12
C TRP A 114 9.40 -2.98 -6.05
N LEU A 115 8.60 -1.95 -6.35
CA LEU A 115 8.97 -0.56 -6.13
C LEU A 115 8.06 0.01 -5.04
N VAL A 116 8.68 0.64 -4.05
CA VAL A 116 8.00 1.39 -3.01
C VAL A 116 8.46 2.84 -3.07
N THR A 117 7.50 3.73 -3.28
CA THR A 117 7.73 5.18 -3.21
C THR A 117 6.91 5.78 -2.08
N ARG A 118 7.40 6.89 -1.54
CA ARG A 118 6.61 7.82 -0.75
C ARG A 118 6.34 9.06 -1.58
N GLU A 119 5.08 9.46 -1.59
CA GLU A 119 4.58 10.54 -2.42
C GLU A 119 3.63 11.44 -1.63
N ARG A 120 3.42 12.64 -2.15
CA ARG A 120 2.39 13.59 -1.73
C ARG A 120 1.51 13.88 -2.95
N GLU A 121 0.31 14.42 -2.73
CA GLU A 121 -0.54 14.92 -3.82
C GLU A 121 0.21 15.89 -4.76
N ASP A 122 1.18 16.65 -4.22
CA ASP A 122 2.12 17.42 -5.02
C ASP A 122 3.16 16.52 -5.72
N PRO A 123 3.18 16.44 -7.07
CA PRO A 123 4.01 15.48 -7.82
C PRO A 123 5.52 15.78 -7.77
N ASN A 124 5.94 16.86 -7.10
CA ASN A 124 7.34 17.27 -7.03
C ASN A 124 8.13 16.55 -5.93
N HIS A 125 7.51 15.68 -5.14
CA HIS A 125 8.18 14.96 -4.07
C HIS A 125 7.87 13.46 -4.15
N VAL A 126 8.74 12.75 -4.87
CA VAL A 126 8.74 11.28 -4.93
C VAL A 126 10.04 10.79 -4.32
N GLU A 127 9.95 10.09 -3.20
CA GLU A 127 11.08 9.45 -2.52
C GLU A 127 11.01 7.94 -2.76
N VAL A 128 12.05 7.34 -3.32
CA VAL A 128 12.13 5.87 -3.47
C VAL A 128 12.64 5.27 -2.16
N LEU A 129 11.79 4.46 -1.51
CA LEU A 129 12.10 3.82 -0.23
C LEU A 129 12.68 2.41 -0.40
N TYR A 130 12.23 1.69 -1.42
CA TYR A 130 12.65 0.33 -1.72
C TYR A 130 12.48 0.06 -3.20
N ASP A 131 13.48 -0.54 -3.84
CA ASP A 131 13.42 -0.90 -5.25
C ASP A 131 14.14 -2.22 -5.49
N SER A 132 13.37 -3.30 -5.56
CA SER A 132 13.85 -4.64 -5.88
C SER A 132 13.60 -5.05 -7.32
N ILE A 133 13.24 -4.11 -8.22
CA ILE A 133 13.03 -4.42 -9.63
C ILE A 133 14.38 -4.84 -10.26
N PRO A 134 14.46 -6.04 -10.85
CA PRO A 134 15.68 -6.51 -11.49
C PRO A 134 15.98 -5.72 -12.77
N GLU A 135 17.19 -5.86 -13.30
CA GLU A 135 17.54 -5.26 -14.60
C GLU A 135 16.62 -5.81 -15.68
N GLN A 136 15.96 -4.91 -16.41
CA GLN A 136 15.06 -5.26 -17.50
C GLN A 136 15.43 -4.44 -18.74
N ASN A 137 15.71 -5.13 -19.86
CA ASN A 137 15.99 -4.49 -21.16
C ASN A 137 17.12 -3.42 -21.12
N GLY A 138 18.13 -3.62 -20.27
CA GLY A 138 19.23 -2.67 -20.10
C GLY A 138 18.90 -1.45 -19.23
N ILE A 139 17.74 -1.43 -18.58
CA ILE A 139 17.41 -0.47 -17.51
C ILE A 139 18.05 -0.96 -16.22
N GLN A 140 18.87 -0.11 -15.61
CA GLN A 140 19.60 -0.41 -14.38
C GLN A 140 18.66 -0.95 -13.29
N SER A 141 19.12 -2.00 -12.63
CA SER A 141 18.42 -2.60 -11.49
C SER A 141 18.34 -1.68 -10.27
N GLY A 142 17.28 -1.87 -9.49
CA GLY A 142 17.07 -1.18 -8.22
C GLY A 142 18.14 -1.50 -7.17
N ARG A 143 18.27 -0.64 -6.16
CA ARG A 143 19.25 -0.81 -5.05
C ARG A 143 19.07 -2.14 -4.31
N ASP A 144 17.84 -2.63 -4.26
CA ASP A 144 17.42 -3.81 -3.53
C ASP A 144 17.13 -4.99 -4.47
N ALA A 145 17.57 -4.94 -5.74
CA ALA A 145 17.26 -5.93 -6.78
C ALA A 145 17.60 -7.38 -6.40
N ARG A 146 18.58 -7.58 -5.52
CA ARG A 146 18.93 -8.91 -4.99
C ARG A 146 17.79 -9.58 -4.21
N HIS A 147 16.81 -8.82 -3.72
CA HIS A 147 15.67 -9.33 -2.98
C HIS A 147 14.53 -9.77 -3.92
N GLY A 148 14.49 -9.28 -5.17
CA GLY A 148 13.46 -9.63 -6.14
C GLY A 148 12.04 -9.51 -5.58
N SER A 149 11.26 -10.59 -5.69
CA SER A 149 9.87 -10.64 -5.22
C SER A 149 9.69 -10.95 -3.72
N ASP A 150 10.77 -10.97 -2.94
CA ASP A 150 10.73 -11.29 -1.49
C ASP A 150 9.96 -10.24 -0.69
N LEU A 151 8.72 -10.57 -0.34
CA LEU A 151 7.85 -9.75 0.50
C LEU A 151 8.38 -9.57 1.92
N THR A 152 9.15 -10.50 2.45
CA THR A 152 9.75 -10.38 3.79
C THR A 152 10.76 -9.25 3.80
N ALA A 153 11.62 -9.19 2.78
CA ALA A 153 12.58 -8.10 2.62
C ALA A 153 11.90 -6.75 2.40
N LEU A 154 10.83 -6.71 1.59
CA LEU A 154 10.01 -5.52 1.38
C LEU A 154 9.39 -5.02 2.70
N PHE A 155 8.74 -5.89 3.46
CA PHE A 155 8.10 -5.50 4.71
C PHE A 155 9.12 -5.10 5.78
N SER A 156 10.28 -5.76 5.83
CA SER A 156 11.36 -5.35 6.72
C SER A 156 11.91 -3.96 6.40
N ALA A 157 11.97 -3.58 5.12
CA ALA A 157 12.39 -2.24 4.71
C ALA A 157 11.33 -1.19 5.09
N LEU A 158 10.05 -1.51 4.88
CA LEU A 158 8.93 -0.68 5.30
C LEU A 158 8.88 -0.49 6.83
N ASP A 159 9.11 -1.55 7.60
CA ASP A 159 9.18 -1.47 9.07
C ASP A 159 10.29 -0.52 9.52
N ALA A 160 11.49 -0.70 8.99
CA ALA A 160 12.63 0.16 9.32
C ALA A 160 12.35 1.63 9.01
N TYR A 161 11.60 1.89 7.93
CA TYR A 161 11.18 3.24 7.54
C TYR A 161 10.14 3.83 8.50
N LEU A 162 9.06 3.08 8.76
CA LEU A 162 7.95 3.54 9.62
C LEU A 162 8.41 3.77 11.06
N ASP A 163 9.25 2.88 11.60
CA ASP A 163 9.84 3.02 12.93
C ASP A 163 10.83 4.19 13.01
N GLY A 164 11.57 4.45 11.93
CA GLY A 164 12.48 5.58 11.83
C GLY A 164 11.75 6.93 11.78
N THR A 165 10.58 6.96 11.13
CA THR A 165 9.76 8.17 10.95
C THR A 165 8.97 8.52 12.23
N ASN A 166 8.65 7.53 13.06
CA ASN A 166 7.93 7.73 14.34
C ASN A 166 8.82 8.29 15.48
N ARG A 167 10.06 8.70 15.19
CA ARG A 167 11.01 9.34 16.13
C ARG A 167 11.21 10.85 15.89
N GLY A 168 10.41 11.47 15.04
CA GLY A 168 10.44 12.92 14.76
C GLY A 168 9.52 13.74 15.65
#